data_AF-A0AAW2GHA4-F1
#
_entry.id   AF-A0AAW2GHA4-F1
#
_cell.length_a   1.000
_cell.length_b   1.000
_cell.length_c   1.000
_cell.angle_alpha   90.00
_cell.angle_beta   90.00
_cell.angle_gamma   90.00
#
_symmetry.space_group_name_H-M   'P 1'
#
loop_
_entity.id
_entity.type
_entity.pdbx_description
1 polymer ?
#
loop_
_entity_poly.entity_id
_entity_poly.type
_entity_poly.pdbx_seq_one_letter_code
_entity_poly.pdbx_strand_id
1 'polypeptide(L)'
;MTSQDPNVLIKRGNLHVHVCDLPKTSGSNLPKLPPNARFYNRWKRNLQKLVLVSTRHPLTRLILRSQAAVTFEKTRHSKSPHRWMIHPCSMLRFYWNMIMTVIFLYFFMTVPYIICFSRIGRNRGLECWNIVYPTYVICIIDIILNFITGFVSCDGHDIFLDVTVVAR
;
A
#
# COMPACT_ATOMS: atom_id res chain seq x y z
N MET A 1 11.53 57.55 12.88
CA MET A 1 11.88 56.83 11.65
C MET A 1 12.80 55.67 12.01
N THR A 2 12.24 54.50 12.27
CA THR A 2 13.01 53.25 12.38
C THR A 2 12.24 52.21 11.59
N SER A 3 12.56 52.15 10.30
CA SER A 3 12.15 51.10 9.38
C SER A 3 12.74 49.79 9.87
N GLN A 4 11.93 48.95 10.51
CA GLN A 4 12.33 47.62 10.92
C GLN A 4 11.91 46.67 9.80
N ASP A 5 12.87 46.34 8.92
CA ASP A 5 12.65 45.49 7.76
C ASP A 5 12.12 44.10 8.18
N PRO A 6 10.96 43.65 7.66
CA PRO A 6 10.35 42.37 8.03
C PRO A 6 11.14 41.15 7.53
N ASN A 7 12.17 41.36 6.71
CA ASN A 7 13.01 40.31 6.12
C ASN A 7 14.02 39.69 7.10
N VAL A 8 14.25 40.31 8.26
CA VAL A 8 15.23 39.81 9.26
C VAL A 8 14.62 38.75 10.19
N LEU A 9 13.29 38.78 10.41
CA LEU A 9 12.61 37.87 11.33
C LEU A 9 12.35 36.47 10.74
N ILE A 10 12.39 36.32 9.41
CA ILE A 10 12.24 35.02 8.73
C ILE A 10 13.52 34.19 8.79
N LYS A 11 14.67 34.81 9.04
CA LYS A 11 15.98 34.13 9.00
C LYS A 11 16.38 33.44 10.31
N ARG A 12 15.62 33.63 11.39
CA ARG A 12 16.03 33.23 12.76
C ARG A 12 15.61 31.82 13.22
N GLY A 13 14.95 31.04 12.36
CA GLY A 13 14.47 29.68 12.69
C GLY A 13 15.23 28.51 12.07
N ASN A 14 16.30 28.74 11.29
CA ASN A 14 16.94 27.70 10.46
C ASN A 14 18.46 27.83 10.44
N LEU A 15 19.13 27.47 11.53
CA LEU A 15 20.60 27.40 11.58
C LEU A 15 21.17 26.00 11.83
N HIS A 16 20.36 24.96 11.60
CA HIS A 16 20.81 23.58 11.73
C HIS A 16 20.18 22.70 10.65
N VAL A 17 20.27 23.15 9.40
CA VAL A 17 19.94 22.34 8.22
C VAL A 17 21.26 21.92 7.61
N HIS A 18 21.64 20.67 7.84
CA HIS A 18 22.81 20.09 7.21
C HIS A 18 22.56 19.93 5.71
N VAL A 19 23.61 19.95 4.88
CA VAL A 19 23.49 19.74 3.42
C VAL A 19 22.83 18.40 3.08
N CYS A 20 22.88 17.44 3.99
CA CYS A 20 22.23 16.13 3.86
C CYS A 20 20.85 16.04 4.53
N ASP A 21 20.34 17.12 5.13
CA ASP A 21 19.00 17.12 5.71
C ASP A 21 17.95 17.20 4.61
N LEU A 22 17.09 16.18 4.58
CA LEU A 22 15.92 16.16 3.71
C LEU A 22 14.96 17.28 4.14
N PRO A 23 14.35 18.01 3.19
CA PRO A 23 13.35 19.01 3.53
C PRO A 23 12.23 18.33 4.32
N LYS A 24 11.89 18.90 5.49
CA LYS A 24 10.80 18.42 6.35
C LYS A 24 9.44 18.66 5.68
N THR A 25 9.16 17.93 4.60
CA THR A 25 7.86 17.90 3.96
C THR A 25 6.94 16.98 4.76
N SER A 26 5.63 17.20 4.69
CA SER A 26 4.66 16.27 5.26
C SER A 26 4.95 14.90 4.62
N GLY A 27 5.38 13.89 5.40
CA GLY A 27 6.06 12.64 4.96
C GLY A 27 5.35 11.74 3.92
N SER A 28 4.25 12.24 3.35
CA SER A 28 3.53 11.74 2.18
C SER A 28 3.92 12.41 0.85
N ASN A 29 4.64 13.54 0.80
CA ASN A 29 4.98 14.29 -0.44
C ASN A 29 3.82 14.55 -1.43
N LEU A 30 2.58 14.48 -0.96
CA LEU A 30 1.36 14.73 -1.75
C LEU A 30 0.98 16.22 -1.71
N PRO A 31 0.36 16.77 -2.78
CA PRO A 31 -0.19 18.12 -2.77
C PRO A 31 -1.11 18.34 -1.57
N LYS A 32 -1.02 19.51 -0.94
CA LYS A 32 -1.91 19.87 0.17
C LYS A 32 -3.33 20.05 -0.39
N LEU A 33 -4.29 19.31 0.15
CA LEU A 33 -5.71 19.55 -0.15
C LEU A 33 -6.15 20.87 0.48
N PRO A 34 -7.07 21.62 -0.16
CA PRO A 34 -7.66 22.80 0.43
C PRO A 34 -8.46 22.43 1.70
N PRO A 35 -8.55 23.33 2.70
CA PRO A 35 -9.24 23.06 3.96
C PRO A 35 -10.74 22.73 3.76
N ASN A 36 -11.35 23.28 2.71
CA ASN A 36 -12.75 23.04 2.32
C ASN A 36 -12.96 21.83 1.39
N ALA A 37 -12.03 20.86 1.38
CA ALA A 37 -12.20 19.67 0.55
C ALA A 37 -13.32 18.76 1.07
N ARG A 38 -14.22 18.34 0.17
CA ARG A 38 -15.29 17.35 0.41
C ARG A 38 -14.74 16.07 1.06
N PHE A 39 -15.58 15.41 1.87
CA PHE A 39 -15.23 14.17 2.58
C PHE A 39 -14.62 13.09 1.68
N TYR A 40 -15.20 12.86 0.50
CA TYR A 40 -14.68 11.89 -0.47
C TYR A 40 -13.22 12.17 -0.86
N ASN A 41 -12.83 13.44 -1.04
CA ASN A 41 -11.46 13.81 -1.36
C ASN A 41 -10.50 13.52 -0.20
N ARG A 42 -10.97 13.67 1.05
CA ARG A 42 -10.20 13.31 2.25
C ARG A 42 -10.03 11.78 2.35
N TRP A 43 -11.10 11.02 2.13
CA TRP A 43 -11.07 9.56 2.13
C TRP A 43 -10.17 9.02 1.02
N LYS A 44 -10.32 9.51 -0.21
CA LYS A 44 -9.45 9.21 -1.35
C LYS A 44 -7.98 9.51 -1.05
N ARG A 45 -7.68 10.63 -0.38
CA ARG A 45 -6.30 10.95 0.03
C ARG A 45 -5.76 9.95 1.05
N ASN A 46 -6.56 9.53 2.01
CA ASN A 46 -6.15 8.53 2.99
C ASN A 46 -5.95 7.15 2.32
N LEU A 47 -6.82 6.76 1.39
CA LEU A 47 -6.59 5.58 0.57
C LEU A 47 -5.29 5.69 -0.24
N GLN A 48 -5.03 6.84 -0.87
CA GLN A 48 -3.76 7.06 -1.59
C GLN A 48 -2.54 6.90 -0.68
N LYS A 49 -2.61 7.35 0.58
CA LYS A 49 -1.53 7.12 1.56
C LYS A 49 -1.35 5.64 1.92
N LEU A 50 -2.44 4.86 1.89
CA LEU A 50 -2.43 3.42 2.12
C LEU A 50 -2.00 2.62 0.87
N VAL A 51 -1.98 3.23 -0.31
CA VAL A 51 -1.47 2.62 -1.55
C VAL A 51 0.02 2.98 -1.76
N LEU A 52 0.44 4.14 -1.25
CA LEU A 52 1.82 4.62 -1.32
C LEU A 52 2.78 3.80 -0.45
N VAL A 53 4.06 3.84 -0.82
CA VAL A 53 5.18 3.25 -0.05
C VAL A 53 5.08 3.64 1.43
N SER A 54 5.04 2.64 2.31
CA SER A 54 5.08 2.89 3.75
C SER A 54 6.47 2.64 4.32
N THR A 55 6.94 3.57 5.15
CA THR A 55 8.20 3.44 5.90
C THR A 55 8.10 2.48 7.10
N ARG A 56 6.87 2.06 7.48
CA ARG A 56 6.62 1.16 8.61
C ARG A 56 6.62 -0.33 8.21
N HIS A 57 6.69 -0.62 6.93
CA HIS A 57 6.68 -1.99 6.45
C HIS A 57 8.08 -2.62 6.59
N PRO A 58 8.21 -3.85 7.12
CA PRO A 58 9.52 -4.47 7.37
C PRO A 58 10.36 -4.63 6.10
N LEU A 59 9.72 -4.95 4.96
CA LEU A 59 10.44 -5.12 3.67
C LEU A 59 10.90 -3.79 3.07
N THR A 60 10.32 -2.65 3.47
CA THR A 60 10.73 -1.34 2.95
C THR A 60 12.17 -1.02 3.34
N ARG A 61 12.60 -1.36 4.56
CA ARG A 61 13.98 -1.12 5.01
C ARG A 61 15.02 -2.00 4.30
N LEU A 62 14.59 -3.16 3.80
CA LEU A 62 15.47 -4.08 3.07
C LEU A 62 15.70 -3.60 1.64
N ILE A 63 14.64 -3.17 0.97
CA ILE A 63 14.67 -2.71 -0.43
C ILE A 63 15.17 -1.26 -0.52
N LEU A 64 14.71 -0.38 0.37
CA LEU A 64 15.03 1.04 0.39
C LEU A 64 15.87 1.36 1.63
N ARG A 65 17.20 1.36 1.44
CA ARG A 65 18.19 1.52 2.53
C ARG A 65 18.16 2.91 3.20
N SER A 66 17.70 3.95 2.52
CA SER A 66 17.70 5.34 3.03
C SER A 66 16.31 5.99 2.99
N GLN A 67 16.05 6.92 3.91
CA GLN A 67 14.81 7.71 3.91
C GLN A 67 14.70 8.59 2.65
N ALA A 68 15.85 9.02 2.09
CA ALA A 68 15.92 9.76 0.83
C ALA A 68 15.37 8.91 -0.34
N ALA A 69 15.80 7.65 -0.44
CA ALA A 69 15.32 6.72 -1.46
C ALA A 69 13.80 6.50 -1.35
N VAL A 70 13.28 6.35 -0.13
CA VAL A 70 11.83 6.22 0.09
C VAL A 70 11.08 7.49 -0.35
N THR A 71 11.60 8.68 -0.05
CA THR A 71 10.95 9.93 -0.47
C THR A 71 11.02 10.15 -1.98
N PHE A 72 12.11 9.74 -2.62
CA PHE A 72 12.27 9.77 -4.07
C PHE A 72 11.25 8.84 -4.72
N GLU A 73 11.14 7.61 -4.23
CA GLU A 73 10.22 6.60 -4.75
C GLU A 73 8.75 7.01 -4.58
N LYS A 74 8.39 7.57 -3.41
CA LYS A 74 7.06 8.16 -3.18
C LYS A 74 6.75 9.27 -4.18
N THR A 75 7.73 10.11 -4.49
CA THR A 75 7.57 11.21 -5.44
C THR A 75 7.43 10.68 -6.86
N ARG A 76 8.23 9.67 -7.24
CA ARG A 76 8.16 8.96 -8.52
C ARG A 76 6.77 8.35 -8.73
N HIS A 77 6.27 7.59 -7.75
CA HIS A 77 4.92 7.04 -7.73
C HIS A 77 3.83 8.10 -7.88
N SER A 78 3.94 9.21 -7.13
CA SER A 78 2.93 10.27 -7.13
C SER A 78 2.85 11.02 -8.46
N LYS A 79 3.98 11.13 -9.17
CA LYS A 79 4.10 11.76 -10.49
C LYS A 79 3.73 10.83 -11.64
N SER A 80 3.89 9.51 -11.45
CA SER A 80 3.54 8.52 -12.47
C SER A 80 2.01 8.47 -12.72
N PRO A 81 1.56 8.12 -13.94
CA PRO A 81 0.14 7.95 -14.25
C PRO A 81 -0.51 6.81 -13.44
N HIS A 82 0.28 5.86 -12.95
CA HIS A 82 -0.14 4.69 -12.16
C HIS A 82 -0.35 5.00 -10.67
N ARG A 83 -0.95 6.16 -10.34
CA ARG A 83 -1.18 6.60 -8.95
C ARG A 83 -2.07 5.64 -8.13
N TRP A 84 -2.86 4.81 -8.80
CA TRP A 84 -3.76 3.84 -8.18
C TRP A 84 -3.15 2.43 -8.05
N MET A 85 -1.97 2.20 -8.61
CA MET A 85 -1.31 0.90 -8.54
C MET A 85 -0.76 0.66 -7.13
N ILE A 86 -1.04 -0.52 -6.58
CA ILE A 86 -0.65 -0.86 -5.20
C ILE A 86 0.86 -1.08 -5.17
N HIS A 87 1.56 -0.26 -4.39
CA HIS A 87 2.99 -0.49 -4.19
C HIS A 87 3.20 -1.78 -3.36
N PRO A 88 4.09 -2.70 -3.76
CA PRO A 88 4.30 -3.97 -3.05
C PRO A 88 4.69 -3.77 -1.57
N CYS A 89 5.51 -2.76 -1.28
CA CYS A 89 5.88 -2.36 0.09
C CYS A 89 4.88 -1.43 0.80
N SER A 90 3.59 -1.50 0.45
CA SER A 90 2.54 -0.73 1.12
C SER A 90 1.97 -1.46 2.35
N MET A 91 1.50 -0.71 3.36
CA MET A 91 0.80 -1.28 4.52
C MET A 91 -0.48 -2.02 4.11
N LEU A 92 -1.20 -1.53 3.09
CA LEU A 92 -2.42 -2.18 2.63
C LEU A 92 -2.12 -3.60 2.12
N ARG A 93 -1.08 -3.75 1.30
CA ARG A 93 -0.66 -5.06 0.77
C ARG A 93 -0.23 -6.00 1.89
N PHE A 94 0.42 -5.47 2.93
CA PHE A 94 0.80 -6.24 4.12
C PHE A 94 -0.42 -6.75 4.90
N TYR A 95 -1.37 -5.88 5.23
CA TYR A 95 -2.60 -6.31 5.91
C TYR A 95 -3.41 -7.29 5.06
N TRP A 96 -3.47 -7.05 3.75
CA TRP A 96 -4.12 -7.96 2.79
C TRP A 96 -3.46 -9.34 2.78
N ASN A 97 -2.12 -9.40 2.74
CA ASN A 97 -1.38 -10.65 2.87
C ASN A 97 -1.71 -11.38 4.17
N MET A 98 -1.74 -10.68 5.30
CA MET A 98 -2.06 -11.31 6.58
C MET A 98 -3.48 -11.90 6.60
N ILE A 99 -4.46 -11.16 6.06
CA ILE A 99 -5.84 -11.65 5.93
C ILE A 99 -5.89 -12.87 5.02
N MET A 100 -5.21 -12.83 3.86
CA MET A 100 -5.16 -13.95 2.92
C MET A 100 -4.52 -15.19 3.51
N THR A 101 -3.44 -15.06 4.28
CA THR A 101 -2.82 -16.19 4.96
C THR A 101 -3.80 -16.89 5.90
N VAL A 102 -4.59 -16.13 6.68
CA VAL A 102 -5.61 -16.71 7.57
C VAL A 102 -6.71 -17.39 6.78
N ILE A 103 -7.17 -16.78 5.68
CA ILE A 103 -8.21 -17.34 4.81
C ILE A 103 -7.73 -18.64 4.14
N PHE A 104 -6.50 -18.67 3.63
CA PHE A 104 -5.94 -19.87 3.02
C PHE A 104 -5.73 -21.00 4.04
N LEU A 105 -5.31 -20.68 5.27
CA LEU A 105 -5.23 -21.66 6.34
C LEU A 105 -6.60 -22.28 6.64
N TYR A 106 -7.64 -21.44 6.71
CA TYR A 106 -9.02 -21.91 6.89
C TYR A 106 -9.50 -22.76 5.71
N PHE A 107 -9.22 -22.34 4.48
CA PHE A 107 -9.57 -23.06 3.26
C PHE A 107 -8.91 -24.44 3.22
N PHE A 108 -7.61 -24.50 3.55
CA PHE A 108 -6.84 -25.74 3.57
C PHE A 108 -7.36 -26.75 4.60
N MET A 109 -7.94 -26.30 5.70
CA MET A 109 -8.60 -27.17 6.68
C MET A 109 -10.02 -27.58 6.25
N THR A 110 -10.77 -26.67 5.64
CA THR A 110 -12.18 -26.86 5.28
C THR A 110 -12.35 -27.78 4.07
N VAL A 111 -11.48 -27.68 3.07
CA VAL A 111 -11.53 -28.53 1.86
C VAL A 111 -11.43 -30.03 2.16
N PRO A 112 -10.39 -30.54 2.85
CA PRO A 112 -10.29 -31.96 3.18
C PRO A 112 -11.42 -32.41 4.10
N TYR A 113 -11.88 -31.55 5.03
CA TYR A 113 -13.03 -31.84 5.88
C TYR A 113 -14.30 -32.09 5.05
N ILE A 114 -14.61 -31.23 4.07
CA ILE A 114 -15.77 -31.41 3.19
C ILE A 114 -15.60 -32.66 2.33
N ILE A 115 -14.43 -32.91 1.75
CA ILE A 115 -14.21 -34.08 0.88
C ILE A 115 -14.39 -35.39 1.66
N CYS A 116 -13.79 -35.50 2.85
CA CYS A 116 -13.85 -36.71 3.66
C CYS A 116 -15.22 -36.96 4.29
N PHE A 117 -15.87 -35.91 4.81
CA PHE A 117 -17.08 -36.06 5.62
C PHE A 117 -18.39 -35.74 4.87
N SER A 118 -18.38 -34.99 3.76
CA SER A 118 -19.63 -34.70 3.01
C SER A 118 -20.26 -35.93 2.37
N ARG A 119 -19.46 -36.97 2.07
CA ARG A 119 -19.96 -38.26 1.56
C ARG A 119 -20.76 -39.05 2.60
N ILE A 120 -20.55 -38.79 3.89
CA ILE A 120 -21.26 -39.47 5.00
C ILE A 120 -22.59 -38.78 5.34
N GLY A 121 -22.68 -37.45 5.16
CA GLY A 121 -23.86 -36.66 5.52
C GLY A 121 -24.78 -36.36 4.33
N ARG A 122 -25.68 -37.29 3.99
CA ARG A 122 -26.65 -37.20 2.85
C ARG A 122 -27.43 -35.86 2.76
N ASN A 123 -27.59 -35.12 3.86
CA ASN A 123 -28.41 -33.90 3.92
C ASN A 123 -27.64 -32.59 4.23
N ARG A 124 -26.31 -32.61 4.43
CA ARG A 124 -25.53 -31.41 4.79
C ARG A 124 -24.76 -30.77 3.62
N GLY A 125 -24.77 -31.40 2.44
CA GLY A 125 -23.99 -30.95 1.29
C GLY A 125 -24.24 -29.49 0.92
N LEU A 126 -25.51 -29.09 0.78
CA LEU A 126 -25.90 -27.74 0.35
C LEU A 126 -25.48 -26.63 1.34
N GLU A 127 -25.56 -26.87 2.65
CA GLU A 127 -25.15 -25.89 3.67
C GLU A 127 -23.63 -25.72 3.74
N CYS A 128 -22.86 -26.80 3.56
CA CYS A 128 -21.40 -26.74 3.57
C CYS A 128 -20.83 -25.91 2.41
N TRP A 129 -21.45 -25.95 1.23
CA TRP A 129 -21.02 -25.14 0.08
C TRP A 129 -21.20 -23.63 0.32
N ASN A 130 -22.16 -23.24 1.15
CA ASN A 130 -22.47 -21.83 1.42
C ASN A 130 -21.30 -21.09 2.11
N ILE A 131 -20.49 -21.80 2.88
CA ILE A 131 -19.29 -21.26 3.55
C ILE A 131 -18.10 -21.18 2.58
N VAL A 132 -18.07 -22.03 1.55
CA VAL A 132 -16.97 -22.15 0.60
C VAL A 132 -17.05 -21.08 -0.50
N TYR A 133 -18.25 -20.73 -0.96
CA TYR A 133 -18.45 -19.67 -1.97
C TYR A 133 -17.83 -18.31 -1.61
N PRO A 134 -18.01 -17.74 -0.39
CA PRO A 134 -17.39 -16.45 -0.06
C PRO A 134 -15.86 -16.54 -0.05
N THR A 135 -15.28 -17.67 0.36
CA THR A 135 -13.83 -17.87 0.28
C THR A 135 -13.32 -17.86 -1.16
N TYR A 136 -14.02 -18.52 -2.09
CA TYR A 136 -13.67 -18.46 -3.52
C TYR A 136 -13.76 -17.05 -4.10
N VAL A 137 -14.80 -16.28 -3.74
CA VAL A 137 -14.93 -14.89 -4.17
C VAL A 137 -13.74 -14.06 -3.68
N ILE A 138 -13.31 -14.25 -2.43
CA ILE A 138 -12.14 -13.55 -1.88
C ILE A 138 -10.86 -13.95 -2.62
N CYS A 139 -10.68 -15.22 -2.98
CA CYS A 139 -9.55 -15.66 -3.81
C CYS A 139 -9.55 -15.01 -5.20
N ILE A 140 -10.71 -14.86 -5.84
CA ILE A 140 -10.81 -14.14 -7.14
C ILE A 140 -10.42 -12.68 -6.97
N ILE A 141 -10.86 -12.03 -5.89
CA ILE A 141 -10.45 -10.66 -5.56
C ILE A 141 -8.93 -10.58 -5.35
N ASP A 142 -8.31 -11.57 -4.70
CA ASP A 142 -6.86 -11.62 -4.54
C ASP A 142 -6.13 -11.64 -5.88
N ILE A 143 -6.58 -12.48 -6.81
CA ILE A 143 -6.03 -12.57 -8.17
C ILE A 143 -6.10 -11.21 -8.86
N ILE A 144 -7.25 -10.54 -8.81
CA ILE A 144 -7.42 -9.20 -9.40
C ILE A 144 -6.47 -8.19 -8.73
N LEU A 145 -6.34 -8.22 -7.41
CA LEU A 145 -5.45 -7.32 -6.69
C LEU A 145 -3.97 -7.60 -6.97
N ASN A 146 -3.58 -8.85 -7.24
CA ASN A 146 -2.23 -9.20 -7.67
C ASN A 146 -1.89 -8.56 -9.02
N PHE A 147 -2.81 -8.52 -9.98
CA PHE A 147 -2.61 -7.80 -11.24
C PHE A 147 -2.49 -6.27 -11.08
N ILE A 148 -3.12 -5.70 -10.06
CA ILE A 148 -3.06 -4.27 -9.73
C ILE A 148 -1.85 -3.94 -8.84
N THR A 149 -1.15 -4.94 -8.31
CA THR A 149 0.02 -4.74 -7.45
C THR A 149 1.30 -4.80 -8.29
N GLY A 150 2.18 -3.81 -8.11
CA GLY A 150 3.49 -3.82 -8.79
C GLY A 150 4.43 -4.89 -8.24
N PHE A 151 5.35 -5.38 -9.07
CA PHE A 151 6.36 -6.34 -8.67
C PHE A 151 7.71 -5.66 -8.41
N VAL A 152 8.46 -6.23 -7.47
CA VAL A 152 9.86 -5.85 -7.23
C VAL A 152 10.73 -6.82 -8.01
N SER A 153 11.69 -6.32 -8.77
CA SER A 153 12.65 -7.19 -9.47
C SER A 153 13.39 -8.10 -8.47
N CYS A 154 13.79 -9.29 -8.92
CA CYS A 154 14.60 -10.21 -8.12
C CYS A 154 15.92 -9.58 -7.66
N ASP A 155 16.44 -8.61 -8.41
CA ASP A 155 17.65 -7.85 -8.07
C ASP A 155 17.43 -6.81 -6.97
N GLY A 156 16.18 -6.61 -6.52
CA GLY A 156 15.82 -5.73 -5.39
C GLY A 156 16.00 -4.22 -5.65
N HIS A 157 16.52 -3.83 -6.81
CA HIS A 157 16.84 -2.44 -7.13
C HIS A 157 15.74 -1.70 -7.90
N ASP A 158 14.96 -2.42 -8.70
CA ASP A 158 13.95 -1.82 -9.57
C ASP A 158 12.53 -2.28 -9.22
N ILE A 159 11.64 -1.30 -9.04
CA ILE A 159 10.21 -1.50 -8.80
C ILE A 159 9.49 -1.17 -10.11
N PHE A 160 8.89 -2.20 -10.71
CA PHE A 160 8.11 -2.07 -11.94
C PHE A 160 6.65 -1.86 -11.58
N LEU A 161 6.12 -0.75 -12.09
CA LEU A 161 4.77 -0.28 -11.82
C LEU A 161 3.96 -0.15 -13.11
N ASP A 162 4.09 -1.17 -13.96
CA ASP A 162 3.39 -1.24 -15.23
C ASP A 162 2.52 -2.50 -15.26
N VAL A 163 1.22 -2.31 -15.49
CA VAL A 163 0.23 -3.39 -15.56
C VAL A 163 0.50 -4.30 -16.75
N THR A 164 1.06 -3.76 -17.85
CA THR A 164 1.37 -4.54 -19.05
C THR A 164 2.54 -5.51 -18.84
N VAL A 165 3.47 -5.16 -17.96
CA VAL A 165 4.60 -6.03 -17.59
C VAL A 165 4.17 -7.07 -16.56
N VAL A 166 3.25 -6.73 -15.66
CA VAL A 166 2.68 -7.69 -14.68
C VAL A 166 1.87 -8.79 -15.37
N ALA A 167 1.17 -8.48 -16.46
CA ALA A 167 0.30 -9.41 -17.17
C ALA A 167 1.02 -10.33 -18.17
N ARG A 168 2.32 -10.12 -18.42
CA ARG A 168 3.12 -10.86 -19.39
C ARG A 168 3.87 -12.02 -18.72
#